data_AF-Q5AKC3-F1
#
_entry.id   AF-Q5AKC3-F1
#
_cell.length_a   1.000
_cell.length_b   1.000
_cell.length_c   1.000
_cell.angle_alpha   90.00
_cell.angle_beta   90.00
_cell.angle_gamma   90.00
#
_symmetry.space_group_name_H-M   'P 1'
#
loop_
_entity.id
_entity.type
_entity.pdbx_description
1 polymer ?
#
loop_
_entity_poly.entity_id
_entity_poly.type
_entity_poly.pdbx_seq_one_letter_code
_entity_poly.pdbx_strand_id
1 'polypeptide(L)'
;MKIFEALLELQNTLLKYYSATIQYLYHELLTLFENKVSIDVEKPDLERISFYTSLIEKYQYQIIQLTDFNKGHTIYMTLQQIINSGIQDVLVTITALRNSEQKLIRVSSEALLIQPGIEEKLKWIINENNHLHNFQNDQDRYQAFFARLKNEINDVPPPQYTCSSLNKFVEDIVNEYSLDIPVLEIVIDKLNRNHSEEELYLEKLQNTILQHILEQEVDTSSVSFTEQEIKVIDIMEILTAHIDFFKRLSKIYIKFDKLLLQKLRLDNLPAPESVEINSHIAKKLDNFIANLVAGGTVGLSTEQTYISVFSFIQNIAFQFRTFNENYIGYIPESRPARYGDDESFWTLVKEYIATLLRVTKFLEDPNGCNHDVNIIMGSSKEEFEQLENEAREYFFALLPFERIFECDERIVNHQLGEKN
;
A
#
# COMPACT_ATOMS: atom_id res chain seq x y z
N MET A 1 -25.22 6.43 -26.48
CA MET A 1 -25.62 5.05 -26.10
C MET A 1 -24.53 4.34 -25.30
N LYS A 2 -23.28 4.30 -25.78
CA LYS A 2 -22.15 3.60 -25.13
C LYS A 2 -21.99 3.85 -23.61
N ILE A 3 -22.30 5.05 -23.13
CA ILE A 3 -22.25 5.35 -21.69
C ILE A 3 -23.24 4.53 -20.86
N PHE A 4 -24.47 4.36 -21.34
CA PHE A 4 -25.50 3.57 -20.64
C PHE A 4 -25.15 2.08 -20.69
N GLU A 5 -24.64 1.62 -21.83
CA GLU A 5 -24.10 0.27 -22.00
C GLU A 5 -22.98 -0.02 -20.99
N ALA A 6 -21.98 0.87 -20.87
CA ALA A 6 -20.87 0.70 -19.95
C ALA A 6 -21.29 0.82 -18.48
N LEU A 7 -22.26 1.69 -18.14
CA LEU A 7 -22.80 1.77 -16.78
C LEU A 7 -23.50 0.46 -16.38
N LEU A 8 -24.29 -0.10 -17.31
CA LEU A 8 -24.94 -1.39 -17.13
C LEU A 8 -23.91 -2.53 -17.05
N GLU A 9 -22.85 -2.49 -17.86
CA GLU A 9 -21.74 -3.43 -17.79
C GLU A 9 -21.08 -3.42 -16.42
N LEU A 10 -20.70 -2.25 -15.90
CA LEU A 10 -20.11 -2.12 -14.58
C LEU A 10 -21.04 -2.66 -13.49
N GLN A 11 -22.32 -2.29 -13.51
CA GLN A 11 -23.32 -2.81 -12.56
C GLN A 11 -23.42 -4.34 -12.63
N ASN A 12 -23.47 -4.91 -13.83
CA ASN A 12 -23.54 -6.36 -14.02
C ASN A 12 -22.28 -7.04 -13.46
N THR A 13 -21.10 -6.49 -13.75
CA THR A 13 -19.81 -7.00 -13.26
C THR A 13 -19.76 -6.98 -11.74
N LEU A 14 -20.13 -5.87 -11.10
CA LEU A 14 -20.12 -5.76 -9.63
C LEU A 14 -21.13 -6.71 -8.97
N LEU A 15 -22.34 -6.84 -9.52
CA LEU A 15 -23.36 -7.76 -8.99
C LEU A 15 -22.96 -9.24 -9.14
N LYS A 16 -22.35 -9.61 -10.27
CA LYS A 16 -21.79 -10.95 -10.48
C LYS A 16 -20.62 -11.23 -9.56
N TYR A 17 -19.72 -10.26 -9.40
CA TYR A 17 -18.60 -10.34 -8.47
C TYR A 17 -19.09 -10.57 -7.04
N TYR A 18 -20.04 -9.75 -6.58
CA TYR A 18 -20.69 -9.91 -5.27
C TYR A 18 -21.33 -11.29 -5.11
N SER A 19 -22.13 -11.74 -6.08
CA SER A 19 -22.80 -13.04 -5.99
C SER A 19 -21.81 -14.20 -5.83
N ALA A 20 -20.74 -14.20 -6.64
CA ALA A 20 -19.70 -15.21 -6.59
C ALA A 20 -18.93 -15.21 -5.27
N THR A 21 -18.53 -14.03 -4.78
CA THR A 21 -17.77 -13.89 -3.53
C THR A 21 -18.61 -14.21 -2.29
N ILE A 22 -19.91 -13.86 -2.29
CA ILE A 22 -20.83 -14.27 -1.23
C ILE A 22 -21.04 -15.78 -1.25
N GLN A 23 -21.20 -16.39 -2.42
CA GLN A 23 -21.32 -17.84 -2.52
C GLN A 23 -20.06 -18.55 -1.98
N TYR A 24 -18.88 -18.05 -2.33
CA TYR A 24 -17.61 -18.52 -1.79
C TYR A 24 -17.56 -18.37 -0.25
N LEU A 25 -17.87 -17.17 0.27
CA LEU A 25 -17.84 -16.87 1.70
C LEU A 25 -18.75 -17.80 2.51
N TYR A 26 -19.99 -18.01 2.07
CA TYR A 26 -20.99 -18.80 2.81
C TYR A 26 -20.85 -20.32 2.66
N HIS A 27 -20.02 -20.82 1.74
CA HIS A 27 -19.90 -22.26 1.49
C HIS A 27 -18.46 -22.74 1.49
N GLU A 28 -17.65 -22.24 0.57
CA GLU A 28 -16.28 -22.70 0.36
C GLU A 28 -15.39 -22.27 1.52
N LEU A 29 -15.45 -21.00 1.92
CA LEU A 29 -14.63 -20.48 3.01
C LEU A 29 -14.96 -21.12 4.36
N LEU A 30 -16.24 -21.33 4.68
CA LEU A 30 -16.63 -22.04 5.91
C LEU A 30 -16.15 -23.50 5.91
N THR A 31 -16.14 -24.15 4.75
CA THR A 31 -15.60 -25.51 4.62
C THR A 31 -14.09 -25.52 4.85
N LEU A 32 -13.36 -24.53 4.31
CA LEU A 32 -11.92 -24.37 4.57
C LEU A 32 -11.62 -24.17 6.05
N PHE A 33 -12.52 -23.51 6.78
CA PHE A 33 -12.43 -23.35 8.23
C PHE A 33 -13.00 -24.54 9.03
N GLU A 34 -13.24 -25.68 8.38
CA GLU A 34 -13.83 -26.89 8.98
C GLU A 34 -15.16 -26.62 9.73
N ASN A 35 -15.90 -25.56 9.35
CA ASN A 35 -17.10 -25.08 10.04
C ASN A 35 -16.88 -24.73 11.53
N LYS A 36 -15.65 -24.42 11.96
CA LYS A 36 -15.36 -23.91 13.30
C LYS A 36 -15.84 -22.47 13.52
N VAL A 37 -16.16 -21.78 12.42
CA VAL A 37 -16.73 -20.43 12.39
C VAL A 37 -18.08 -20.50 11.72
N SER A 38 -19.02 -19.67 12.17
CA SER A 38 -20.32 -19.46 11.54
C SER A 38 -20.46 -18.02 11.09
N ILE A 39 -21.30 -17.77 10.09
CA ILE A 39 -21.68 -16.41 9.71
C ILE A 39 -22.95 -16.04 10.48
N ASP A 40 -22.86 -14.99 11.28
CA ASP A 40 -23.94 -14.39 12.07
C ASP A 40 -24.84 -13.45 11.25
N VAL A 41 -24.46 -13.18 9.99
CA VAL A 41 -25.21 -12.39 9.02
C VAL A 41 -26.12 -13.29 8.18
N GLU A 42 -27.41 -12.95 8.08
CA GLU A 42 -28.36 -13.67 7.25
C GLU A 42 -27.88 -13.76 5.80
N LYS A 43 -27.98 -14.96 5.22
CA LYS A 43 -27.55 -15.19 3.84
C LYS A 43 -28.44 -14.38 2.88
N PRO A 44 -27.85 -13.53 2.02
CA PRO A 44 -28.63 -12.73 1.07
C PRO A 44 -29.29 -13.61 -0.01
N ASP A 45 -30.40 -13.13 -0.57
CA ASP A 45 -31.10 -13.75 -1.68
C ASP A 45 -30.34 -13.54 -3.00
N LEU A 46 -29.51 -14.53 -3.36
CA LEU A 46 -28.75 -14.52 -4.61
C LEU A 46 -29.62 -14.74 -5.86
N GLU A 47 -30.81 -15.34 -5.74
CA GLU A 47 -31.73 -15.48 -6.88
C GLU A 47 -32.23 -14.11 -7.32
N ARG A 48 -32.51 -13.22 -6.37
CA ARG A 48 -32.87 -11.83 -6.65
C ARG A 48 -31.75 -11.06 -7.34
N ILE A 49 -30.49 -11.28 -6.97
CA ILE A 49 -29.33 -10.69 -7.68
C ILE A 49 -29.24 -11.23 -9.12
N SER A 50 -29.43 -12.54 -9.32
CA SER A 50 -29.44 -13.18 -10.64
C SER A 50 -30.55 -12.64 -11.55
N PHE A 51 -31.71 -12.30 -10.98
CA PHE A 51 -32.77 -11.60 -11.70
C PHE A 51 -32.31 -10.22 -12.20
N TYR A 52 -31.64 -9.43 -11.36
CA TYR A 52 -31.12 -8.11 -11.77
C TYR A 52 -30.05 -8.21 -12.85
N THR A 53 -29.12 -9.15 -12.75
CA THR A 53 -28.10 -9.36 -13.80
C THR A 53 -28.74 -9.76 -15.13
N SER A 54 -29.77 -10.62 -15.10
CA SER A 54 -30.52 -11.02 -16.30
C SER A 54 -31.30 -9.85 -16.93
N LEU A 55 -31.88 -8.97 -16.10
CA LEU A 55 -32.53 -7.75 -16.58
C LEU A 55 -31.51 -6.80 -17.24
N ILE A 56 -30.35 -6.62 -16.61
CA ILE A 56 -29.28 -5.78 -17.16
C ILE A 56 -28.87 -6.26 -18.55
N GLU A 57 -28.56 -7.55 -18.70
CA GLU A 57 -28.14 -8.15 -19.98
C GLU A 57 -29.19 -7.95 -21.07
N LYS A 58 -30.47 -8.16 -20.74
CA LYS A 58 -31.59 -7.94 -21.67
C LYS A 58 -31.65 -6.49 -22.15
N TYR A 59 -31.55 -5.53 -21.24
CA TYR A 59 -31.68 -4.10 -21.57
C TYR A 59 -30.41 -3.49 -22.17
N GLN A 60 -29.24 -4.01 -21.84
CA GLN A 60 -27.97 -3.63 -22.47
C GLN A 60 -28.06 -3.84 -23.99
N TYR A 61 -28.53 -5.02 -24.42
CA TYR A 61 -28.76 -5.33 -25.84
C TYR A 61 -29.77 -4.37 -26.49
N GLN A 62 -30.85 -4.01 -25.79
CA GLN A 62 -31.88 -3.10 -26.31
C GLN A 62 -31.40 -1.66 -26.44
N ILE A 63 -30.65 -1.15 -25.46
CA ILE A 63 -30.18 0.24 -25.44
C ILE A 63 -29.20 0.52 -26.59
N ILE A 64 -28.34 -0.45 -26.93
CA ILE A 64 -27.36 -0.29 -28.02
C ILE A 64 -28.06 -0.13 -29.38
N GLN A 65 -29.27 -0.67 -29.55
CA GLN A 65 -30.04 -0.57 -30.79
C GLN A 65 -30.75 0.78 -30.96
N LEU A 66 -30.77 1.64 -29.93
CA LEU A 66 -31.45 2.93 -29.98
C LEU A 66 -30.56 4.01 -30.62
N THR A 67 -31.17 4.85 -31.45
CA THR A 67 -30.51 6.03 -32.03
C THR A 67 -30.73 7.31 -31.23
N ASP A 68 -31.81 7.37 -30.44
CA ASP A 68 -32.23 8.54 -29.67
C ASP A 68 -31.67 8.49 -28.22
N PHE A 69 -30.88 9.50 -27.86
CA PHE A 69 -30.31 9.65 -26.51
C PHE A 69 -31.37 9.63 -25.41
N ASN A 70 -32.46 10.36 -25.60
CA ASN A 70 -33.49 10.54 -24.59
C ASN A 70 -34.27 9.25 -24.33
N LYS A 71 -34.50 8.46 -25.39
CA LYS A 71 -35.11 7.13 -25.24
C LYS A 71 -34.19 6.17 -24.49
N GLY A 72 -32.91 6.15 -24.83
CA GLY A 72 -31.91 5.35 -24.11
C GLY A 72 -31.82 5.75 -22.64
N HIS A 73 -31.76 7.04 -22.35
CA HIS A 73 -31.73 7.58 -20.99
C HIS A 73 -33.00 7.20 -20.20
N THR A 74 -34.19 7.33 -20.81
CA THR A 74 -35.46 6.97 -20.15
C THR A 74 -35.52 5.49 -19.79
N ILE A 75 -35.11 4.60 -20.71
CA ILE A 75 -35.05 3.16 -20.46
C ILE A 75 -34.03 2.84 -19.38
N TYR A 76 -32.83 3.43 -19.45
CA TYR A 76 -31.80 3.27 -18.42
C TYR A 76 -32.33 3.70 -17.05
N MET A 77 -32.91 4.89 -16.92
CA MET A 77 -33.43 5.39 -15.63
C MET A 77 -34.58 4.54 -15.09
N THR A 78 -35.48 4.05 -15.95
CA THR A 78 -36.54 3.13 -15.54
C THR A 78 -35.96 1.81 -15.02
N LEU A 79 -34.91 1.30 -15.67
CA LEU A 79 -34.20 0.12 -15.22
C LEU A 79 -33.46 0.37 -13.89
N GLN A 80 -32.85 1.54 -13.69
CA GLN A 80 -32.22 1.92 -12.43
C GLN A 80 -33.21 1.94 -11.25
N GLN A 81 -34.47 2.35 -11.45
CA GLN A 81 -35.49 2.29 -10.40
C GLN A 81 -35.71 0.86 -9.85
N ILE A 82 -35.47 -0.16 -10.69
CA ILE A 82 -35.61 -1.57 -10.33
C ILE A 82 -34.30 -2.09 -9.71
N ILE A 83 -33.17 -1.85 -10.39
CA ILE A 83 -31.84 -2.36 -9.99
C ILE A 83 -31.35 -1.72 -8.69
N ASN A 84 -31.63 -0.43 -8.45
CA ASN A 84 -31.12 0.28 -7.28
C ASN A 84 -31.56 -0.38 -5.98
N SER A 85 -32.75 -0.98 -5.91
CA SER A 85 -33.16 -1.77 -4.74
C SER A 85 -32.21 -2.94 -4.46
N GLY A 86 -31.76 -3.65 -5.51
CA GLY A 86 -30.80 -4.73 -5.40
C GLY A 86 -29.41 -4.26 -5.00
N ILE A 87 -28.96 -3.12 -5.55
CA ILE A 87 -27.70 -2.50 -5.13
C ILE A 87 -27.75 -2.10 -3.65
N GLN A 88 -28.87 -1.54 -3.18
CA GLN A 88 -29.03 -1.20 -1.77
C GLN A 88 -28.99 -2.44 -0.88
N ASP A 89 -29.63 -3.54 -1.28
CA ASP A 89 -29.56 -4.81 -0.55
C ASP A 89 -28.11 -5.32 -0.44
N VAL A 90 -27.33 -5.24 -1.53
CA VAL A 90 -25.89 -5.56 -1.55
C VAL A 90 -25.10 -4.71 -0.55
N LEU A 91 -25.31 -3.38 -0.57
CA LEU A 91 -24.63 -2.46 0.34
C LEU A 91 -24.97 -2.73 1.81
N VAL A 92 -26.23 -3.10 2.10
CA VAL A 92 -26.67 -3.49 3.44
C VAL A 92 -25.96 -4.78 3.88
N THR A 93 -25.86 -5.80 3.02
CA THR A 93 -25.13 -7.02 3.35
C THR A 93 -23.64 -6.78 3.57
N ILE A 94 -22.97 -5.99 2.72
CA ILE A 94 -21.56 -5.62 2.92
C ILE A 94 -21.36 -4.91 4.27
N THR A 95 -22.29 -4.02 4.64
CA THR A 95 -22.27 -3.32 5.93
C THR A 95 -22.49 -4.29 7.10
N ALA A 96 -23.40 -5.25 6.97
CA ALA A 96 -23.66 -6.25 7.99
C ALA A 96 -22.44 -7.17 8.20
N LEU A 97 -21.80 -7.65 7.13
CA LEU A 97 -20.59 -8.48 7.20
C LEU A 97 -19.42 -7.76 7.89
N ARG A 98 -19.24 -6.46 7.60
CA ARG A 98 -18.23 -5.64 8.29
C ARG A 98 -18.52 -5.47 9.78
N ASN A 99 -19.78 -5.53 10.19
CA ASN A 99 -20.20 -5.43 11.59
C ASN A 99 -20.40 -6.80 12.24
N SER A 100 -20.01 -7.89 11.57
CA SER A 100 -20.07 -9.24 12.14
C SER A 100 -19.32 -9.32 13.47
N GLU A 101 -19.91 -10.01 14.44
CA GLU A 101 -19.28 -10.35 15.72
C GLU A 101 -18.12 -11.33 15.51
N GLN A 102 -18.16 -12.09 14.41
CA GLN A 102 -17.14 -13.06 14.02
C GLN A 102 -16.02 -12.35 13.27
N LYS A 103 -14.92 -12.09 14.00
CA LYS A 103 -13.79 -11.33 13.46
C LYS A 103 -13.21 -11.96 12.18
N LEU A 104 -13.11 -13.29 12.11
CA LEU A 104 -12.63 -13.97 10.90
C LEU A 104 -13.53 -13.71 9.67
N ILE A 105 -14.86 -13.63 9.87
CA ILE A 105 -15.81 -13.29 8.81
C ILE A 105 -15.65 -11.83 8.39
N ARG A 106 -15.52 -10.92 9.36
CA ARG A 106 -15.28 -9.50 9.10
C ARG A 106 -14.04 -9.30 8.23
N VAL A 107 -12.88 -9.80 8.64
CA VAL A 107 -11.62 -9.62 7.90
C VAL A 107 -11.64 -10.34 6.54
N SER A 108 -12.29 -11.49 6.43
CA SER A 108 -12.43 -12.18 5.14
C SER A 108 -13.34 -11.43 4.17
N SER A 109 -14.44 -10.84 4.68
CA SER A 109 -15.35 -10.03 3.88
C SER A 109 -14.70 -8.74 3.39
N GLU A 110 -13.84 -8.14 4.21
CA GLU A 110 -13.01 -6.99 3.82
C GLU A 110 -12.10 -7.32 2.64
N ALA A 111 -11.36 -8.43 2.72
CA ALA A 111 -10.49 -8.90 1.63
C ALA A 111 -11.26 -9.18 0.33
N LEU A 112 -12.46 -9.77 0.45
CA LEU A 112 -13.25 -10.20 -0.70
C LEU A 112 -14.03 -9.07 -1.38
N LEU A 113 -14.57 -8.11 -0.61
CA LEU A 113 -15.57 -7.14 -1.09
C LEU A 113 -15.11 -5.69 -0.96
N ILE A 114 -14.33 -5.35 0.07
CA ILE A 114 -13.97 -3.96 0.37
C ILE A 114 -12.64 -3.59 -0.30
N GLN A 115 -11.62 -4.43 -0.16
CA GLN A 115 -10.30 -4.19 -0.78
C GLN A 115 -10.38 -4.09 -2.32
N PRO A 116 -11.23 -4.85 -3.04
CA PRO A 116 -11.43 -4.66 -4.48
C PRO A 116 -12.28 -3.41 -4.83
N GLY A 117 -12.70 -2.62 -3.84
CA GLY A 117 -13.47 -1.39 -4.02
C GLY A 117 -14.92 -1.59 -4.44
N ILE A 118 -15.53 -2.76 -4.19
CA ILE A 118 -16.88 -3.06 -4.68
C ILE A 118 -17.91 -2.09 -4.06
N GLU A 119 -17.80 -1.81 -2.77
CA GLU A 119 -18.70 -0.89 -2.08
C GLU A 119 -18.59 0.53 -2.65
N GLU A 120 -17.37 1.03 -2.79
CA GLU A 120 -17.05 2.36 -3.30
C GLU A 120 -17.55 2.52 -4.73
N LYS A 121 -17.35 1.51 -5.58
CA LYS A 121 -17.84 1.51 -6.96
C LYS A 121 -19.36 1.49 -7.03
N LEU A 122 -20.05 0.71 -6.18
CA LEU A 122 -21.52 0.72 -6.11
C LEU A 122 -22.07 2.08 -5.65
N LYS A 123 -21.45 2.68 -4.62
CA LYS A 123 -21.79 4.04 -4.15
C LYS A 123 -21.54 5.10 -5.22
N TRP A 124 -20.41 4.99 -5.93
CA TRP A 124 -20.06 5.89 -7.03
C TRP A 124 -21.11 5.86 -8.14
N ILE A 125 -21.54 4.67 -8.58
CA ILE A 125 -22.60 4.52 -9.59
C ILE A 125 -23.91 5.20 -9.16
N ILE A 126 -24.34 4.99 -7.91
CA ILE A 126 -25.56 5.63 -7.39
C ILE A 126 -25.46 7.16 -7.46
N ASN A 127 -24.31 7.72 -7.11
CA ASN A 127 -24.10 9.16 -7.11
C ASN A 127 -24.07 9.74 -8.54
N GLU A 128 -23.35 9.09 -9.45
CA GLU A 128 -23.19 9.57 -10.84
C GLU A 128 -24.45 9.47 -11.68
N ASN A 129 -25.38 8.56 -11.33
CA ASN A 129 -26.70 8.47 -11.95
C ASN A 129 -27.48 9.80 -11.92
N ASN A 130 -27.19 10.67 -10.95
CA ASN A 130 -27.82 11.99 -10.85
C ASN A 130 -27.37 12.99 -11.93
N HIS A 131 -26.25 12.74 -12.61
CA HIS A 131 -25.63 13.69 -13.53
C HIS A 131 -25.76 13.32 -15.01
N LEU A 132 -26.28 12.14 -15.34
CA LEU A 132 -26.31 11.60 -16.70
C LEU A 132 -27.06 12.48 -17.71
N HIS A 133 -28.09 13.21 -17.26
CA HIS A 133 -28.88 14.11 -18.09
C HIS A 133 -28.06 15.27 -18.69
N ASN A 134 -26.92 15.62 -18.08
CA ASN A 134 -26.07 16.72 -18.56
C ASN A 134 -25.22 16.35 -19.78
N PHE A 135 -24.99 15.06 -20.03
CA PHE A 135 -24.09 14.60 -21.08
C PHE A 135 -24.58 14.86 -22.51
N GLN A 136 -25.86 15.20 -22.70
CA GLN A 136 -26.37 15.61 -24.01
C GLN A 136 -25.74 16.93 -24.48
N ASN A 137 -25.38 17.82 -23.55
CA ASN A 137 -24.94 19.18 -23.86
C ASN A 137 -23.43 19.40 -23.64
N ASP A 138 -22.72 18.45 -23.05
CA ASP A 138 -21.31 18.57 -22.67
C ASP A 138 -20.54 17.32 -23.12
N GLN A 139 -19.95 17.43 -24.32
CA GLN A 139 -19.23 16.32 -24.95
C GLN A 139 -17.91 16.02 -24.25
N ASP A 140 -17.22 17.03 -23.72
CA ASP A 140 -15.93 16.84 -23.03
C ASP A 140 -16.15 16.08 -21.71
N ARG A 141 -17.16 16.48 -20.94
CA ARG A 141 -17.55 15.78 -19.72
C ARG A 141 -18.03 14.36 -20.01
N TYR A 142 -18.76 14.14 -21.11
CA TYR A 142 -19.13 12.79 -21.55
C TYR A 142 -17.90 11.93 -21.82
N GLN A 143 -16.90 12.42 -22.57
CA GLN A 143 -15.71 11.64 -22.91
C GLN A 143 -14.85 11.35 -21.69
N ALA A 144 -14.62 12.35 -20.82
CA ALA A 144 -13.87 12.19 -19.58
C ALA A 144 -14.55 11.16 -18.65
N PHE A 145 -15.86 11.26 -18.47
CA PHE A 145 -16.63 10.30 -17.68
C PHE A 145 -16.58 8.90 -18.29
N PHE A 146 -16.75 8.78 -19.60
CA PHE A 146 -16.73 7.48 -20.28
C PHE A 146 -15.35 6.81 -20.20
N ALA A 147 -14.26 7.58 -20.29
CA ALA A 147 -12.91 7.07 -20.09
C ALA A 147 -12.70 6.59 -18.64
N ARG A 148 -13.12 7.38 -17.65
CA ARG A 148 -13.10 6.98 -16.24
C ARG A 148 -13.90 5.70 -16.01
N LEU A 149 -15.12 5.63 -16.50
CA LEU A 149 -15.99 4.46 -16.37
C LEU A 149 -15.36 3.19 -16.95
N LYS A 150 -14.65 3.28 -18.07
CA LYS A 150 -13.92 2.14 -18.62
C LYS A 150 -12.80 1.66 -17.71
N ASN A 151 -12.06 2.58 -17.09
CA ASN A 151 -11.05 2.22 -16.09
C ASN A 151 -11.73 1.51 -14.90
N GLU A 152 -12.81 2.08 -14.37
CA GLU A 152 -13.57 1.45 -13.26
C GLU A 152 -14.04 0.03 -13.57
N ILE A 153 -14.40 -0.28 -14.83
CA ILE A 153 -14.77 -1.63 -15.27
C ILE A 153 -13.56 -2.56 -15.30
N ASN A 154 -12.45 -2.10 -15.88
CA ASN A 154 -11.21 -2.88 -16.00
C ASN A 154 -10.55 -3.13 -14.64
N ASP A 155 -10.76 -2.23 -13.68
CA ASP A 155 -10.19 -2.30 -12.34
C ASP A 155 -10.95 -3.26 -11.42
N VAL A 156 -12.08 -3.83 -11.84
CA VAL A 156 -12.75 -4.90 -11.08
C VAL A 156 -12.05 -6.23 -11.36
N PRO A 157 -11.39 -6.85 -10.37
CA PRO A 157 -10.74 -8.13 -10.58
C PRO A 157 -11.78 -9.25 -10.83
N PRO A 158 -11.43 -10.31 -11.58
CA PRO A 158 -12.28 -11.48 -11.68
C PRO A 158 -12.49 -12.12 -10.30
N PRO A 159 -13.73 -12.47 -9.89
CA PRO A 159 -13.99 -13.00 -8.54
C PRO A 159 -13.25 -14.31 -8.29
N GLN A 160 -13.03 -15.14 -9.32
CA GLN A 160 -12.25 -16.37 -9.19
C GLN A 160 -10.82 -16.10 -8.75
N TYR A 161 -10.22 -14.99 -9.19
CA TYR A 161 -8.86 -14.63 -8.79
C TYR A 161 -8.80 -14.28 -7.30
N THR A 162 -9.72 -13.43 -6.83
CA THR A 162 -9.78 -13.04 -5.40
C THR A 162 -10.06 -14.25 -4.51
N CYS A 163 -11.08 -15.06 -4.84
CA CYS A 163 -11.44 -16.26 -4.07
C CYS A 163 -10.30 -17.29 -4.06
N SER A 164 -9.65 -17.54 -5.20
CA SER A 164 -8.54 -18.50 -5.26
C SER A 164 -7.31 -18.01 -4.52
N SER A 165 -7.05 -16.70 -4.56
CA SER A 165 -5.94 -16.09 -3.81
C SER A 165 -6.16 -16.20 -2.30
N LEU A 166 -7.37 -15.90 -1.83
CA LEU A 166 -7.72 -16.07 -0.42
C LEU A 166 -7.72 -17.56 -0.01
N ASN A 167 -8.23 -18.45 -0.85
CA ASN A 167 -8.18 -19.89 -0.59
C ASN A 167 -6.74 -20.38 -0.39
N LYS A 168 -5.87 -20.10 -1.36
CA LYS A 168 -4.45 -20.48 -1.30
C LYS A 168 -3.78 -19.89 -0.06
N PHE A 169 -4.06 -18.62 0.23
CA PHE A 169 -3.52 -17.97 1.42
C PHE A 169 -3.94 -18.68 2.70
N VAL A 170 -5.24 -18.97 2.87
CA VAL A 170 -5.75 -19.73 4.02
C VAL A 170 -5.12 -21.12 4.10
N GLU A 171 -5.01 -21.84 2.98
CA GLU A 171 -4.35 -23.15 2.93
C GLU A 171 -2.88 -23.06 3.37
N ASP A 172 -2.13 -22.07 2.87
CA ASP A 172 -0.73 -21.85 3.26
C ASP A 172 -0.59 -21.57 4.76
N ILE A 173 -1.51 -20.79 5.36
CA ILE A 173 -1.53 -20.53 6.80
C ILE A 173 -1.91 -21.78 7.60
N VAL A 174 -2.93 -22.52 7.17
CA VAL A 174 -3.36 -23.75 7.85
C VAL A 174 -2.26 -24.81 7.79
N ASN A 175 -1.54 -24.92 6.67
CA ASN A 175 -0.39 -25.82 6.55
C ASN A 175 0.75 -25.45 7.51
N GLU A 176 0.96 -24.16 7.75
CA GLU A 176 2.05 -23.63 8.57
C GLU A 176 1.72 -23.61 10.08
N TYR A 177 0.49 -23.31 10.44
CA TYR A 177 0.06 -23.06 11.82
C TYR A 177 -1.00 -24.04 12.33
N SER A 178 -1.40 -25.03 11.52
CA SER A 178 -2.67 -25.76 11.70
C SER A 178 -3.87 -24.80 11.65
N LEU A 179 -5.09 -25.34 11.78
CA LEU A 179 -6.30 -24.52 11.83
C LEU A 179 -6.45 -23.82 13.20
N ASP A 180 -5.65 -22.78 13.39
CA ASP A 180 -5.68 -21.84 14.53
C ASP A 180 -6.45 -20.56 14.11
N ILE A 181 -7.67 -20.42 14.63
CA ILE A 181 -8.58 -19.32 14.28
C ILE A 181 -8.02 -17.95 14.70
N PRO A 182 -7.56 -17.74 15.96
CA PRO A 182 -6.84 -16.52 16.34
C PRO A 182 -5.69 -16.13 15.40
N VAL A 183 -4.86 -17.08 14.97
CA VAL A 183 -3.77 -16.80 14.02
C VAL A 183 -4.32 -16.41 12.66
N LEU A 184 -5.27 -17.17 12.11
CA LEU A 184 -5.92 -16.85 10.82
C LEU A 184 -6.54 -15.45 10.82
N GLU A 185 -7.20 -15.05 11.91
CA GLU A 185 -7.75 -13.70 12.04
C GLU A 185 -6.69 -12.61 11.94
N ILE A 186 -5.51 -12.83 12.53
CA ILE A 186 -4.40 -11.86 12.48
C ILE A 186 -3.78 -11.84 11.08
N VAL A 187 -3.64 -13.00 10.46
CA VAL A 187 -2.98 -13.12 9.15
C VAL A 187 -3.86 -12.58 8.02
N ILE A 188 -5.19 -12.76 8.06
CA ILE A 188 -6.09 -12.12 7.07
C ILE A 188 -6.17 -10.60 7.30
N ASP A 189 -6.18 -10.13 8.56
CA ASP A 189 -6.09 -8.69 8.88
C ASP A 189 -4.86 -8.04 8.23
N LYS A 190 -3.76 -8.79 8.11
CA LYS A 190 -2.56 -8.35 7.38
C LYS A 190 -2.81 -8.06 5.90
N LEU A 191 -3.68 -8.82 5.22
CA LEU A 191 -4.00 -8.61 3.79
C LEU A 191 -4.79 -7.32 3.54
N ASN A 192 -5.64 -6.92 4.48
CA ASN A 192 -6.57 -5.81 4.31
C ASN A 192 -5.92 -4.42 4.45
N ARG A 193 -4.72 -4.35 5.03
CA ARG A 193 -4.12 -3.08 5.48
C ARG A 193 -3.46 -2.25 4.39
N ASN A 194 -3.13 -2.85 3.24
CA ASN A 194 -2.42 -2.16 2.15
C ASN A 194 -3.31 -1.18 1.35
N HIS A 195 -4.62 -1.06 1.63
CA HIS A 195 -5.54 -0.40 0.69
C HIS A 195 -5.85 1.09 0.97
N SER A 196 -5.96 1.53 2.23
CA SER A 196 -6.55 2.87 2.51
C SER A 196 -5.63 3.87 3.20
N GLU A 197 -4.66 3.40 3.99
CA GLU A 197 -3.85 4.33 4.80
C GLU A 197 -2.52 4.69 4.14
N GLU A 198 -1.94 3.80 3.35
CA GLU A 198 -0.58 3.97 2.83
C GLU A 198 -0.49 5.13 1.82
N GLU A 199 -1.36 5.22 0.82
CA GLU A 199 -1.40 6.37 -0.12
C GLU A 199 -1.49 7.72 0.63
N LEU A 200 -2.30 7.78 1.69
CA LEU A 200 -2.50 8.95 2.54
C LEU A 200 -1.28 9.32 3.41
N TYR A 201 -0.46 8.33 3.80
CA TYR A 201 0.81 8.57 4.49
C TYR A 201 1.91 9.01 3.52
N LEU A 202 1.91 8.46 2.30
CA LEU A 202 2.92 8.72 1.27
C LEU A 202 2.90 10.18 0.78
N GLU A 203 1.71 10.76 0.55
CA GLU A 203 1.57 12.17 0.18
C GLU A 203 2.08 13.16 1.27
N LYS A 204 2.22 12.70 2.52
CA LYS A 204 2.54 13.53 3.69
C LYS A 204 3.96 13.38 4.20
N LEU A 205 4.79 12.59 3.54
CA LEU A 205 6.14 12.26 4.02
C LEU A 205 7.12 13.41 3.73
N GLN A 206 6.90 14.53 4.42
CA GLN A 206 7.76 15.71 4.38
C GLN A 206 9.10 15.42 5.08
N ASN A 207 10.18 16.03 4.58
CA ASN A 207 11.51 15.94 5.19
C ASN A 207 11.48 16.64 6.56
N THR A 208 11.41 15.86 7.63
CA THR A 208 11.25 16.41 8.98
C THR A 208 12.44 17.27 9.41
N ILE A 209 13.65 17.00 8.90
CA ILE A 209 14.85 17.76 9.23
C ILE A 209 14.73 19.20 8.71
N LEU A 210 14.32 19.37 7.45
CA LEU A 210 14.10 20.69 6.86
C LEU A 210 12.95 21.42 7.54
N GLN A 211 11.87 20.73 7.88
CA GLN A 211 10.76 21.33 8.62
C GLN A 211 11.23 21.90 9.96
N HIS A 212 12.05 21.15 10.71
CA HIS A 212 12.58 21.62 11.99
C HIS A 212 13.52 22.84 11.81
N ILE A 213 14.30 22.88 10.72
CA ILE A 213 15.13 24.05 10.39
C ILE A 213 14.24 25.27 10.12
N LEU A 214 13.26 25.12 9.23
CA LEU A 214 12.35 26.19 8.84
C LEU A 214 11.55 26.73 10.03
N GLU A 215 11.08 25.85 10.92
CA GLU A 215 10.38 26.22 12.16
C GLU A 215 11.25 27.04 13.12
N GLN A 216 12.56 26.83 13.14
CA GLN A 216 13.50 27.57 14.01
C GLN A 216 13.95 28.91 13.40
N GLU A 217 13.94 29.04 12.07
CA GLU A 217 14.46 30.22 11.37
C GLU A 217 13.44 31.34 11.14
N VAL A 218 12.14 31.11 11.43
CA VAL A 218 11.02 32.04 11.17
C VAL A 218 11.28 33.48 11.67
N ASP A 219 12.17 33.69 12.64
CA ASP A 219 12.48 35.00 13.23
C ASP A 219 13.85 35.61 12.85
N THR A 220 14.58 35.08 11.86
CA THR A 220 15.90 35.62 11.46
C THR A 220 15.89 36.32 10.09
N SER A 221 16.57 37.46 10.01
CA SER A 221 16.65 38.33 8.82
C SER A 221 17.12 37.58 7.57
N SER A 222 16.46 37.80 6.43
CA SER A 222 16.73 37.17 5.14
C SER A 222 18.19 37.30 4.69
N VAL A 223 18.97 36.24 4.83
CA VAL A 223 20.25 36.11 4.12
C VAL A 223 19.93 35.80 2.66
N SER A 224 20.46 36.58 1.73
CA SER A 224 20.35 36.26 0.30
C SER A 224 21.38 35.19 -0.05
N PHE A 225 20.92 33.99 -0.39
CA PHE A 225 21.77 32.93 -0.91
C PHE A 225 22.20 33.21 -2.36
N THR A 226 23.43 32.85 -2.69
CA THR A 226 23.94 32.80 -4.05
C THR A 226 23.31 31.64 -4.84
N GLU A 227 23.38 31.67 -6.17
CA GLU A 227 22.86 30.59 -7.01
C GLU A 227 23.50 29.22 -6.68
N GLN A 228 24.80 29.22 -6.34
CA GLN A 228 25.50 28.01 -5.94
C GLN A 228 24.98 27.48 -4.60
N GLU A 229 24.76 28.36 -3.61
CA GLU A 229 24.18 27.98 -2.32
C GLU A 229 22.76 27.43 -2.45
N ILE A 230 21.94 27.98 -3.35
CA ILE A 230 20.60 27.45 -3.65
C ILE A 230 20.69 26.02 -4.19
N LYS A 231 21.57 25.76 -5.17
CA LYS A 231 21.78 24.40 -5.71
C LYS A 231 22.27 23.42 -4.65
N VAL A 232 23.13 23.86 -3.73
CA VAL A 232 23.55 23.04 -2.58
C VAL A 232 22.33 22.71 -1.71
N ILE A 233 21.51 23.71 -1.36
CA ILE A 233 20.30 23.51 -0.55
C ILE A 233 19.33 22.52 -1.20
N ASP A 234 19.09 22.61 -2.51
CA ASP A 234 18.21 21.68 -3.24
C ASP A 234 18.71 20.22 -3.16
N ILE A 235 20.01 19.99 -3.36
CA ILE A 235 20.60 18.65 -3.20
C ILE A 235 20.50 18.21 -1.74
N MET A 236 20.71 19.12 -0.80
CA MET A 236 20.65 18.83 0.63
C MET A 236 19.24 18.48 1.09
N GLU A 237 18.19 19.06 0.49
CA GLU A 237 16.81 18.68 0.75
C GLU A 237 16.58 17.20 0.45
N ILE A 238 17.10 16.74 -0.68
CA ILE A 238 17.03 15.35 -1.11
C ILE A 238 17.87 14.44 -0.20
N LEU A 239 19.14 14.79 0.03
CA LEU A 239 20.04 13.97 0.84
C LEU A 239 19.58 13.86 2.30
N THR A 240 19.11 14.95 2.89
CA THR A 240 18.59 14.93 4.27
C THR A 240 17.28 14.16 4.39
N ALA A 241 16.47 14.07 3.33
CA ALA A 241 15.29 13.20 3.32
C ALA A 241 15.68 11.73 3.54
N HIS A 242 16.76 11.25 2.91
CA HIS A 242 17.26 9.89 3.14
C HIS A 242 17.77 9.65 4.57
N ILE A 243 18.30 10.68 5.24
CA ILE A 243 18.65 10.60 6.67
C ILE A 243 17.39 10.39 7.52
N ASP A 244 16.31 11.13 7.23
CA ASP A 244 15.02 10.92 7.89
C ASP A 244 14.44 9.53 7.57
N PHE A 245 14.56 9.07 6.33
CA PHE A 245 14.14 7.73 5.93
C PHE A 245 14.87 6.65 6.72
N PHE A 246 16.20 6.77 6.89
CA PHE A 246 16.96 5.86 7.76
C PHE A 246 16.48 5.86 9.20
N LYS A 247 16.11 7.02 9.74
CA LYS A 247 15.55 7.11 11.09
C LYS A 247 14.23 6.35 11.19
N ARG A 248 13.35 6.46 10.20
CA ARG A 248 12.08 5.71 10.16
C ARG A 248 12.31 4.21 9.96
N LEU A 249 13.10 3.83 8.96
CA LEU A 249 13.46 2.44 8.69
C LEU A 249 14.14 1.76 9.88
N SER A 250 14.95 2.49 10.67
CA SER A 250 15.60 1.91 11.85
C SER A 250 14.59 1.30 12.82
N LYS A 251 13.42 1.94 13.03
CA LYS A 251 12.36 1.41 13.91
C LYS A 251 11.78 0.10 13.38
N ILE A 252 11.49 0.05 12.08
CA ILE A 252 10.97 -1.13 11.40
C ILE A 252 12.00 -2.26 11.47
N TYR A 253 13.27 -1.96 11.19
CA TYR A 253 14.37 -2.91 11.28
C TYR A 253 14.53 -3.47 12.70
N ILE A 254 14.53 -2.61 13.73
CA ILE A 254 14.63 -3.05 15.14
C ILE A 254 13.52 -4.04 15.48
N LYS A 255 12.32 -3.83 14.93
CA LYS A 255 11.20 -4.73 15.11
C LYS A 255 11.42 -6.05 14.38
N PHE A 256 11.84 -6.00 13.12
CA PHE A 256 12.25 -7.16 12.33
C PHE A 256 13.30 -8.01 13.06
N ASP A 257 14.41 -7.43 13.53
CA ASP A 257 15.48 -8.16 14.23
C ASP A 257 14.92 -8.95 15.41
N LYS A 258 14.13 -8.29 16.27
CA LYS A 258 13.51 -8.95 17.43
C LYS A 258 12.56 -10.06 17.02
N LEU A 259 11.70 -9.81 16.03
CA LEU A 259 10.70 -10.78 15.58
C LEU A 259 11.34 -11.99 14.91
N LEU A 260 12.30 -11.78 14.01
CA LEU A 260 12.99 -12.86 13.36
C LEU A 260 13.69 -13.77 14.38
N LEU A 261 14.38 -13.20 15.37
CA LEU A 261 15.00 -13.97 16.45
C LEU A 261 13.96 -14.77 17.27
N GLN A 262 12.79 -14.20 17.54
CA GLN A 262 11.71 -14.89 18.24
C GLN A 262 11.11 -16.01 17.40
N LYS A 263 10.86 -15.79 16.10
CA LYS A 263 10.37 -16.81 15.15
C LYS A 263 11.37 -17.97 15.04
N LEU A 264 12.65 -17.67 14.83
CA LEU A 264 13.72 -18.68 14.77
C LEU A 264 13.81 -19.50 16.07
N ARG A 265 13.71 -18.84 17.23
CA ARG A 265 13.67 -19.51 18.53
C ARG A 265 12.44 -20.39 18.69
N LEU A 266 11.26 -19.92 18.28
CA LEU A 266 10.02 -20.70 18.32
C LEU A 266 10.14 -22.00 17.52
N ASP A 267 10.92 -21.96 16.44
CA ASP A 267 11.15 -23.06 15.51
C ASP A 267 12.39 -23.89 15.82
N ASN A 268 13.13 -23.58 16.90
CA ASN A 268 14.40 -24.21 17.24
C ASN A 268 15.44 -24.15 16.10
N LEU A 269 15.42 -23.07 15.33
CA LEU A 269 16.35 -22.82 14.23
C LEU A 269 17.56 -22.01 14.72
N PRO A 270 18.71 -22.11 14.03
CA PRO A 270 19.85 -21.26 14.33
C PRO A 270 19.46 -19.80 14.15
N ALA A 271 19.89 -18.96 15.09
CA ALA A 271 19.66 -17.53 15.06
C ALA A 271 20.99 -16.79 14.80
N PRO A 272 20.97 -15.71 14.01
CA PRO A 272 22.13 -14.82 13.91
C PRO A 272 22.34 -14.08 15.24
N GLU A 273 23.52 -13.51 15.43
CA GLU A 273 23.72 -12.55 16.52
C GLU A 273 22.82 -11.33 16.30
N SER A 274 22.10 -10.90 17.35
CA SER A 274 21.28 -9.68 17.27
C SER A 274 22.17 -8.50 16.96
N VAL A 275 21.75 -7.70 15.99
CA VAL A 275 22.43 -6.47 15.67
C VAL A 275 21.93 -5.38 16.62
N GLU A 276 22.79 -4.82 17.47
CA GLU A 276 22.42 -3.74 18.40
C GLU A 276 22.19 -2.38 17.70
N ILE A 277 21.22 -2.31 16.79
CA ILE A 277 20.94 -1.12 15.98
C ILE A 277 20.46 0.05 16.83
N ASN A 278 19.67 -0.24 17.86
CA ASN A 278 19.19 0.76 18.82
C ASN A 278 20.34 1.53 19.48
N SER A 279 21.38 0.83 19.94
CA SER A 279 22.47 1.47 20.68
C SER A 279 23.40 2.25 19.75
N HIS A 280 23.56 1.79 18.49
CA HIS A 280 24.57 2.31 17.58
C HIS A 280 24.06 3.29 16.50
N ILE A 281 22.94 3.00 15.83
CA ILE A 281 22.48 3.83 14.70
C ILE A 281 21.60 4.96 15.18
N ALA A 282 20.57 4.67 16.00
CA ALA A 282 19.57 5.66 16.39
C ALA A 282 20.22 6.89 17.06
N LYS A 283 21.14 6.66 18.00
CA LYS A 283 21.91 7.74 18.66
C LYS A 283 22.79 8.54 17.69
N LYS A 284 23.42 7.88 16.72
CA LYS A 284 24.25 8.57 15.70
C LYS A 284 23.38 9.42 14.78
N LEU A 285 22.23 8.89 14.34
CA LEU A 285 21.23 9.62 13.55
C LEU A 285 20.74 10.85 14.31
N ASP A 286 20.28 10.69 15.54
CA ASP A 286 19.73 11.80 16.33
C ASP A 286 20.77 12.90 16.58
N ASN A 287 22.02 12.54 16.92
CA ASN A 287 23.10 13.52 17.10
C ASN A 287 23.45 14.25 15.79
N PHE A 288 23.48 13.53 14.66
CA PHE A 288 23.79 14.13 13.36
C PHE A 288 22.68 15.08 12.90
N ILE A 289 21.41 14.66 13.05
CA ILE A 289 20.24 15.48 12.77
C ILE A 289 20.24 16.74 13.64
N ALA A 290 20.52 16.61 14.94
CA ALA A 290 20.59 17.78 15.84
C ALA A 290 21.67 18.79 15.40
N ASN A 291 22.82 18.32 14.91
CA ASN A 291 23.87 19.20 14.38
C ASN A 291 23.43 19.90 13.08
N LEU A 292 22.73 19.20 12.18
CA LEU A 292 22.19 19.81 10.95
C LEU A 292 21.15 20.89 11.29
N VAL A 293 20.21 20.57 12.18
CA VAL A 293 19.16 21.50 12.62
C VAL A 293 19.79 22.74 13.27
N ALA A 294 20.78 22.57 14.15
CA ALA A 294 21.47 23.67 14.79
C ALA A 294 22.24 24.59 13.82
N GLY A 295 22.65 24.06 12.65
CA GLY A 295 23.30 24.85 11.60
C GLY A 295 22.33 25.73 10.81
N GLY A 296 21.05 25.40 10.77
CA GLY A 296 20.04 26.07 9.95
C GLY A 296 20.30 25.95 8.43
N THR A 297 19.55 26.71 7.65
CA THR A 297 19.67 26.79 6.18
C THR A 297 21.04 27.33 5.77
N VAL A 298 21.60 28.28 6.54
CA VAL A 298 22.98 28.77 6.32
C VAL A 298 24.01 27.65 6.50
N GLY A 299 23.83 26.77 7.49
CA GLY A 299 24.68 25.60 7.67
C GLY A 299 24.57 24.61 6.51
N LEU A 300 23.34 24.39 6.01
CA LEU A 300 23.08 23.50 4.87
C LEU A 300 23.68 24.00 3.55
N SER A 301 23.81 25.32 3.34
CA SER A 301 24.33 25.87 2.10
C SER A 301 25.85 25.70 1.91
N THR A 302 26.57 25.21 2.93
CA THR A 302 28.03 25.08 2.88
C THR A 302 28.49 23.77 2.25
N GLU A 303 29.56 23.83 1.46
CA GLU A 303 30.22 22.67 0.86
C GLU A 303 30.65 21.64 1.93
N GLN A 304 31.17 22.11 3.06
CA GLN A 304 31.60 21.24 4.15
C GLN A 304 30.43 20.42 4.73
N THR A 305 29.26 21.02 4.91
CA THR A 305 28.06 20.32 5.38
C THR A 305 27.55 19.35 4.32
N TYR A 306 27.55 19.74 3.04
CA TYR A 306 27.22 18.85 1.93
C TYR A 306 28.08 17.58 1.92
N ILE A 307 29.41 17.72 1.95
CA ILE A 307 30.33 16.58 2.01
C ILE A 307 30.09 15.74 3.27
N SER A 308 29.82 16.38 4.41
CA SER A 308 29.55 15.68 5.66
C SER A 308 28.26 14.84 5.60
N VAL A 309 27.17 15.40 5.03
CA VAL A 309 25.89 14.70 4.82
C VAL A 309 26.05 13.55 3.83
N PHE A 310 26.71 13.81 2.71
CA PHE A 310 27.04 12.80 1.72
C PHE A 310 27.78 11.61 2.35
N SER A 311 28.90 11.88 3.04
CA SER A 311 29.67 10.83 3.72
C SER A 311 28.86 10.12 4.80
N PHE A 312 27.98 10.83 5.51
CA PHE A 312 27.13 10.23 6.53
C PHE A 312 26.12 9.23 5.93
N ILE A 313 25.49 9.58 4.81
CA ILE A 313 24.58 8.70 4.07
C ILE A 313 25.32 7.45 3.59
N GLN A 314 26.49 7.61 2.97
CA GLN A 314 27.33 6.47 2.57
C GLN A 314 27.65 5.57 3.77
N ASN A 315 28.12 6.15 4.86
CA ASN A 315 28.51 5.41 6.06
C ASN A 315 27.34 4.62 6.67
N ILE A 316 26.14 5.19 6.69
CA ILE A 316 24.95 4.49 7.17
C ILE A 316 24.52 3.41 6.18
N ALA A 317 24.51 3.71 4.88
CA ALA A 317 24.18 2.73 3.85
C ALA A 317 25.11 1.51 3.93
N PHE A 318 26.40 1.72 4.14
CA PHE A 318 27.37 0.65 4.38
C PHE A 318 27.09 -0.12 5.67
N GLN A 319 26.74 0.56 6.77
CA GLN A 319 26.37 -0.13 8.02
C GLN A 319 25.13 -1.02 7.82
N PHE A 320 24.07 -0.51 7.19
CA PHE A 320 22.89 -1.30 6.86
C PHE A 320 23.21 -2.43 5.89
N ARG A 321 24.11 -2.24 4.92
CA ARG A 321 24.60 -3.34 4.08
C ARG A 321 25.30 -4.43 4.88
N THR A 322 26.15 -4.07 5.84
CA THR A 322 26.80 -5.06 6.72
C THR A 322 25.78 -5.79 7.58
N PHE A 323 24.78 -5.08 8.13
CA PHE A 323 23.67 -5.74 8.81
C PHE A 323 22.91 -6.66 7.86
N ASN A 324 22.76 -6.25 6.59
CA ASN A 324 22.18 -7.06 5.53
C ASN A 324 22.92 -8.37 5.22
N GLU A 325 24.21 -8.43 5.56
CA GLU A 325 25.01 -9.64 5.39
C GLU A 325 24.85 -10.61 6.57
N ASN A 326 24.50 -10.11 7.77
CA ASN A 326 24.38 -10.92 8.99
C ASN A 326 23.20 -11.92 8.99
N TYR A 327 22.12 -11.64 8.26
CA TYR A 327 20.93 -12.52 8.25
C TYR A 327 20.87 -13.40 6.99
N ILE A 328 21.88 -13.33 6.12
CA ILE A 328 21.97 -14.21 4.96
C ILE A 328 21.97 -15.66 5.43
N GLY A 329 21.05 -16.47 4.87
CA GLY A 329 20.93 -17.89 5.19
C GLY A 329 20.24 -18.21 6.51
N TYR A 330 19.79 -17.20 7.26
CA TYR A 330 19.02 -17.41 8.51
C TYR A 330 17.51 -17.35 8.31
N ILE A 331 17.01 -16.70 7.26
CA ILE A 331 15.58 -16.66 6.92
C ILE A 331 15.21 -17.96 6.19
N PRO A 332 14.35 -18.83 6.75
CA PRO A 332 13.99 -20.09 6.11
C PRO A 332 13.04 -19.90 4.92
N GLU A 333 13.50 -20.25 3.73
CA GLU A 333 12.69 -20.19 2.49
C GLU A 333 11.59 -21.25 2.42
N SER A 334 11.68 -22.32 3.23
CA SER A 334 10.73 -23.44 3.21
C SER A 334 9.40 -23.15 3.91
N ARG A 335 9.24 -21.99 4.54
CA ARG A 335 8.09 -21.62 5.37
C ARG A 335 7.57 -20.22 5.03
N PRO A 336 7.07 -20.00 3.80
CA PRO A 336 6.68 -18.68 3.30
C PRO A 336 5.55 -18.03 4.11
N ALA A 337 4.64 -18.82 4.68
CA ALA A 337 3.57 -18.32 5.55
C ALA A 337 4.06 -17.74 6.88
N ARG A 338 5.30 -18.07 7.31
CA ARG A 338 5.90 -17.55 8.54
C ARG A 338 7.01 -16.53 8.28
N TYR A 339 7.81 -16.76 7.25
CA TYR A 339 9.02 -15.99 6.97
C TYR A 339 8.99 -15.24 5.62
N GLY A 340 7.91 -15.35 4.85
CA GLY A 340 7.82 -14.69 3.53
C GLY A 340 7.88 -13.17 3.62
N ASP A 341 7.34 -12.57 4.68
CA ASP A 341 7.46 -11.13 4.93
C ASP A 341 8.87 -10.75 5.35
N ASP A 342 9.53 -11.59 6.15
CA ASP A 342 10.91 -11.38 6.56
C ASP A 342 11.82 -11.35 5.32
N GLU A 343 11.62 -12.28 4.39
CA GLU A 343 12.33 -12.34 3.10
C GLU A 343 12.01 -11.15 2.19
N SER A 344 10.74 -10.75 2.10
CA SER A 344 10.30 -9.62 1.29
C SER A 344 10.85 -8.30 1.81
N PHE A 345 10.75 -8.07 3.12
CA PHE A 345 11.36 -6.93 3.80
C PHE A 345 12.86 -6.89 3.53
N TRP A 346 13.52 -8.04 3.69
CA TRP A 346 14.96 -8.15 3.50
C TRP A 346 15.43 -7.82 2.10
N THR A 347 14.68 -8.29 1.10
CA THR A 347 14.93 -8.00 -0.30
C THR A 347 14.79 -6.51 -0.58
N LEU A 348 13.71 -5.88 -0.10
CA LEU A 348 13.48 -4.44 -0.28
C LEU A 348 14.51 -3.56 0.42
N VAL A 349 14.97 -3.92 1.62
CA VAL A 349 16.06 -3.19 2.29
C VAL A 349 17.33 -3.29 1.46
N LYS A 350 17.67 -4.46 0.90
CA LYS A 350 18.86 -4.61 0.04
C LYS A 350 18.78 -3.73 -1.20
N GLU A 351 17.64 -3.70 -1.88
CA GLU A 351 17.44 -2.87 -3.07
C GLU A 351 17.52 -1.37 -2.72
N TYR A 352 16.87 -0.93 -1.64
CA TYR A 352 16.96 0.44 -1.17
C TYR A 352 18.41 0.87 -0.91
N ILE A 353 19.18 0.04 -0.19
CA ILE A 353 20.59 0.33 0.13
C ILE A 353 21.46 0.32 -1.13
N ALA A 354 21.24 -0.62 -2.05
CA ALA A 354 21.98 -0.69 -3.31
C ALA A 354 21.73 0.55 -4.18
N THR A 355 20.49 1.02 -4.28
CA THR A 355 20.13 2.22 -5.02
C THR A 355 20.68 3.48 -4.36
N LEU A 356 20.65 3.57 -3.03
CA LEU A 356 21.26 4.70 -2.34
C LEU A 356 22.79 4.74 -2.53
N LEU A 357 23.47 3.59 -2.53
CA LEU A 357 24.89 3.53 -2.87
C LEU A 357 25.14 3.95 -4.33
N ARG A 358 24.25 3.62 -5.28
CA ARG A 358 24.31 4.14 -6.67
C ARG A 358 24.17 5.66 -6.71
N VAL A 359 23.23 6.24 -5.96
CA VAL A 359 23.10 7.70 -5.82
C VAL A 359 24.41 8.31 -5.32
N THR A 360 24.99 7.75 -4.26
CA THR A 360 26.24 8.31 -3.72
C THR A 360 27.41 8.15 -4.69
N LYS A 361 27.50 7.03 -5.40
CA LYS A 361 28.52 6.80 -6.42
C LYS A 361 28.41 7.78 -7.58
N PHE A 362 27.18 8.09 -8.01
CA PHE A 362 26.90 9.08 -9.04
C PHE A 362 27.40 10.48 -8.64
N LEU A 363 27.21 10.86 -7.38
CA LEU A 363 27.66 12.15 -6.86
C LEU A 363 29.18 12.26 -6.78
N GLU A 364 29.89 11.19 -6.38
CA GLU A 364 31.35 11.21 -6.19
C GLU A 364 32.17 10.84 -7.43
N ASP A 365 31.57 10.32 -8.51
CA ASP A 365 32.32 9.80 -9.67
C ASP A 365 33.27 10.87 -10.24
N PRO A 366 34.60 10.65 -10.20
CA PRO A 366 35.59 11.60 -10.73
C PRO A 366 35.48 11.83 -12.23
N ASN A 367 34.89 10.89 -12.97
CA ASN A 367 34.65 11.02 -14.41
C ASN A 367 33.24 11.55 -14.73
N GLY A 368 32.41 11.74 -13.70
CA GLY A 368 31.04 12.24 -13.79
C GLY A 368 30.91 13.57 -13.07
N CYS A 369 30.10 13.59 -12.01
CA CYS A 369 29.77 14.81 -11.27
C CYS A 369 30.95 15.33 -10.42
N ASN A 370 31.78 14.45 -9.86
CA ASN A 370 32.88 14.78 -8.94
C ASN A 370 32.48 15.82 -7.87
N HIS A 371 31.30 15.67 -7.27
CA HIS A 371 30.70 16.60 -6.31
C HIS A 371 30.41 18.03 -6.82
N ASP A 372 30.53 18.31 -8.12
CA ASP A 372 30.17 19.62 -8.68
C ASP A 372 28.65 19.79 -8.73
N VAL A 373 28.14 20.60 -7.82
CA VAL A 373 26.70 20.91 -7.70
C VAL A 373 26.12 21.57 -8.95
N ASN A 374 26.94 22.25 -9.76
CA ASN A 374 26.47 22.84 -11.03
C ASN A 374 26.27 21.77 -12.11
N ILE A 375 27.04 20.68 -12.08
CA ILE A 375 26.85 19.54 -12.99
C ILE A 375 25.62 18.74 -12.53
N ILE A 376 25.54 18.44 -11.24
CA ILE A 376 24.44 17.66 -10.64
C ILE A 376 23.09 18.34 -10.88
N MET A 377 22.95 19.62 -10.50
CA MET A 377 21.70 20.39 -10.69
C MET A 377 21.60 21.05 -12.07
N GLY A 378 22.52 20.73 -12.98
CA GLY A 378 22.56 21.23 -14.35
C GLY A 378 22.37 20.09 -15.34
N SER A 379 23.46 19.69 -16.00
CA SER A 379 23.41 18.70 -17.09
C SER A 379 22.99 17.30 -16.67
N SER A 380 23.11 16.96 -15.38
CA SER A 380 22.87 15.59 -14.89
C SER A 380 21.67 15.49 -13.93
N LYS A 381 20.82 16.52 -13.90
CA LYS A 381 19.69 16.62 -12.96
C LYS A 381 18.67 15.49 -13.13
N GLU A 382 18.28 15.20 -14.37
CA GLU A 382 17.28 14.15 -14.65
C GLU A 382 17.76 12.77 -14.20
N GLU A 383 19.05 12.45 -14.43
CA GLU A 383 19.63 11.17 -13.99
C GLU A 383 19.70 11.08 -12.46
N PHE A 384 20.06 12.17 -11.79
CA PHE A 384 20.04 12.25 -10.33
C PHE A 384 18.63 12.05 -9.75
N GLU A 385 17.64 12.76 -10.29
CA GLU A 385 16.23 12.64 -9.85
C GLU A 385 15.67 11.24 -10.15
N GLN A 386 16.06 10.60 -11.26
CA GLN A 386 15.65 9.23 -11.54
C GLN A 386 16.19 8.23 -10.51
N LEU A 387 17.50 8.31 -10.19
CA LEU A 387 18.12 7.45 -9.18
C LEU A 387 17.51 7.67 -7.79
N GLU A 388 17.18 8.90 -7.46
CA GLU A 388 16.55 9.22 -6.18
C GLU A 388 15.11 8.76 -6.08
N ASN A 389 14.31 8.96 -7.14
CA ASN A 389 12.94 8.45 -7.18
C ASN A 389 12.91 6.93 -7.05
N GLU A 390 13.83 6.21 -7.69
CA GLU A 390 13.99 4.76 -7.52
C GLU A 390 14.26 4.40 -6.05
N ALA A 391 15.16 5.11 -5.36
CA ALA A 391 15.43 4.88 -3.93
C ALA A 391 14.20 5.19 -3.06
N ARG A 392 13.45 6.24 -3.40
CA ARG A 392 12.24 6.64 -2.69
C ARG A 392 11.12 5.61 -2.83
N GLU A 393 10.92 5.05 -4.02
CA GLU A 393 9.96 3.97 -4.27
C GLU A 393 10.24 2.74 -3.39
N TYR A 394 11.51 2.32 -3.27
CA TYR A 394 11.88 1.24 -2.36
C TYR A 394 11.65 1.58 -0.89
N PHE A 395 11.97 2.81 -0.47
CA PHE A 395 11.64 3.25 0.90
C PHE A 395 10.14 3.20 1.17
N PHE A 396 9.32 3.65 0.23
CA PHE A 396 7.86 3.61 0.36
C PHE A 396 7.32 2.18 0.43
N ALA A 397 7.87 1.27 -0.37
CA ALA A 397 7.55 -0.16 -0.30
C ALA A 397 7.94 -0.82 1.05
N LEU A 398 8.82 -0.19 1.84
CA LEU A 398 9.22 -0.68 3.18
C LEU A 398 8.28 -0.22 4.30
N LEU A 399 7.51 0.85 4.12
CA LEU A 399 6.62 1.38 5.16
C LEU A 399 5.50 0.42 5.61
N PRO A 400 4.86 -0.36 4.72
CA PRO A 400 3.84 -1.34 5.10
C PRO A 400 4.33 -2.34 6.17
N PHE A 401 5.63 -2.60 6.21
CA PHE A 401 6.22 -3.56 7.14
C PHE A 401 6.11 -3.16 8.61
N GLU A 402 5.93 -1.88 8.93
CA GLU A 402 5.65 -1.47 10.31
C GLU A 402 4.42 -2.19 10.86
N ARG A 403 3.35 -2.25 10.07
CA ARG A 403 2.08 -2.89 10.42
C ARG A 403 2.10 -4.40 10.22
N ILE A 404 2.75 -4.89 9.16
CA ILE A 404 2.92 -6.33 8.96
C ILE A 404 3.62 -6.95 10.18
N PHE A 405 4.70 -6.32 10.65
CA PHE A 405 5.42 -6.79 11.82
C PHE A 405 4.64 -6.63 13.13
N GLU A 406 3.70 -5.68 13.26
CA GLU A 406 2.74 -5.68 14.38
C GLU A 406 1.82 -6.90 14.38
N CYS A 407 1.38 -7.36 13.21
CA CYS A 407 0.61 -8.59 13.10
C CYS A 407 1.47 -9.81 13.46
N ASP A 408 2.68 -9.91 12.91
CA ASP A 408 3.59 -11.01 13.21
C ASP A 408 3.95 -11.09 14.70
N GLU A 409 4.15 -9.95 15.35
CA GLU A 409 4.35 -9.88 16.79
C GLU A 409 3.18 -10.48 17.57
N ARG A 410 1.94 -10.19 17.16
CA ARG A 410 0.74 -10.76 17.78
C ARG A 410 0.67 -12.28 17.57
N ILE A 411 1.04 -12.78 16.40
CA ILE A 411 1.10 -14.22 16.11
C ILE A 411 2.15 -14.89 17.00
N VAL A 412 3.37 -14.37 17.02
CA VAL A 412 4.47 -14.89 17.86
C VAL A 412 4.09 -14.89 19.34
N ASN A 413 3.48 -13.81 19.83
CA ASN A 413 3.04 -13.71 21.22
C ASN A 413 1.94 -14.71 21.56
N HIS A 414 0.99 -14.95 20.65
CA HIS A 414 -0.03 -15.98 20.81
C HIS A 414 0.61 -17.37 20.92
N GLN A 415 1.52 -17.70 20.02
CA GLN A 415 2.24 -18.99 20.02
C GLN A 415 3.14 -19.20 21.24
N LEU A 416 3.74 -18.12 21.76
CA LEU A 416 4.50 -18.17 23.01
C LEU A 416 3.58 -18.31 24.23
N GLY A 417 2.39 -17.73 24.18
CA GLY A 417 1.36 -17.85 25.22
C GLY A 417 0.83 -19.28 25.36
N GLU A 418 0.72 -20.03 24.26
CA GLU A 418 0.31 -21.44 24.30
C GLU A 418 1.42 -22.40 24.77
N LYS A 419 2.69 -21.98 24.70
CA LYS A 419 3.84 -22.79 25.14
C LYS A 419 4.15 -22.69 26.63
N ASN A 420 3.57 -21.71 27.34
CA ASN A 420 3.73 -21.50 28.79
C ASN A 420 2.44 -21.83 29.53
#